data_AF-A0A5J4V2C0-F1
#
_entry.id   AF-A0A5J4V2C0-F1
#
_cell.length_a   1.000
_cell.length_b   1.000
_cell.length_c   1.000
_cell.angle_alpha   90.00
_cell.angle_beta   90.00
_cell.angle_gamma   90.00
#
_symmetry.space_group_name_H-M   'P 1'
#
loop_
_entity.id
_entity.type
_entity.pdbx_description
1 polymer ?
#
loop_
_entity_poly.entity_id
_entity_poly.type
_entity_poly.pdbx_seq_one_letter_code
_entity_poly.pdbx_strand_id
1 'polypeptide(L)'
;MSAEDSEECRLDGFLSFSIQIIMGSFAFASLIIKWRQETPRRAPLIWLFDTFKQGSGLLLQHFTNLLFSIIAGQYLHQNSCAWYMCSHIVDSIVGVFCCWILHSFLLRIVSKYQPRFDRLRSGEYGDPISLFTFFIQLNTWWTIISLSKIVIFPLLWVLRTPIFYFMDIILQRLESHPNIIKYTDFNRVESNIGK
;
A
#
# COMPACT_ATOMS: atom_id res chain seq x y z
N MET A 1 24.87 -23.79 -19.10
CA MET A 1 23.92 -22.65 -19.07
C MET A 1 22.74 -23.03 -19.94
N SER A 2 21.76 -23.73 -19.36
CA SER A 2 20.51 -24.16 -19.99
C SER A 2 19.81 -25.16 -19.06
N ALA A 3 18.80 -24.69 -18.35
CA ALA A 3 17.64 -25.48 -17.93
C ALA A 3 16.60 -24.47 -17.44
N GLU A 4 15.39 -24.61 -17.95
CA GLU A 4 14.20 -23.84 -17.63
C GLU A 4 13.99 -23.73 -16.12
N ASP A 5 14.29 -22.58 -15.53
CA ASP A 5 13.61 -22.18 -14.30
C ASP A 5 12.18 -21.84 -14.71
N SER A 6 11.27 -22.80 -14.53
CA SER A 6 9.83 -22.57 -14.46
C SER A 6 9.59 -21.23 -13.76
N GLU A 7 9.00 -20.27 -14.47
CA GLU A 7 8.70 -18.90 -14.01
C GLU A 7 7.68 -18.91 -12.86
N GLU A 8 8.05 -19.45 -11.69
CA GLU A 8 7.32 -19.26 -10.46
C GLU A 8 7.50 -17.82 -10.01
N CYS A 9 6.39 -17.15 -9.72
CA CYS A 9 6.46 -15.78 -9.27
C CYS A 9 7.10 -15.70 -7.87
N ARG A 10 8.34 -15.19 -7.84
CA ARG A 10 9.11 -14.91 -6.64
C ARG A 10 8.85 -13.49 -6.16
N LEU A 11 8.21 -13.37 -4.99
CA LEU A 11 7.94 -12.08 -4.31
C LEU A 11 9.24 -11.29 -4.01
N ASP A 12 10.36 -11.99 -3.88
CA ASP A 12 11.71 -11.47 -3.61
C ASP A 12 12.58 -11.33 -4.88
N GLY A 13 12.00 -11.46 -6.07
CA GLY A 13 12.74 -11.35 -7.32
C GLY A 13 13.31 -9.95 -7.60
N PHE A 14 14.39 -9.89 -8.38
CA PHE A 14 15.03 -8.64 -8.81
C PHE A 14 14.05 -7.66 -9.47
N LEU A 15 13.10 -8.16 -10.26
CA LEU A 15 12.07 -7.35 -10.90
C LEU A 15 11.16 -6.65 -9.88
N SER A 16 10.70 -7.38 -8.85
CA SER A 16 9.84 -6.87 -7.78
C SER A 16 10.53 -5.72 -7.03
N PHE A 17 11.79 -5.94 -6.63
CA PHE A 17 12.61 -4.92 -5.99
C PHE A 17 12.80 -3.68 -6.89
N SER A 18 13.11 -3.89 -8.17
CA SER A 18 13.32 -2.80 -9.13
C SER A 18 12.07 -1.92 -9.28
N ILE A 19 10.90 -2.52 -9.44
CA ILE A 19 9.62 -1.78 -9.53
C ILE A 19 9.38 -0.97 -8.26
N GLN A 20 9.63 -1.55 -7.08
CA GLN A 20 9.41 -0.88 -5.81
C GLN A 20 10.33 0.35 -5.62
N ILE A 21 11.60 0.25 -6.02
CA ILE A 21 12.54 1.38 -5.98
C ILE A 21 12.12 2.49 -6.95
N ILE A 22 11.69 2.13 -8.16
CA ILE A 22 11.24 3.11 -9.16
C ILE A 22 10.00 3.85 -8.63
N MET A 23 8.99 3.13 -8.14
CA MET A 23 7.78 3.73 -7.59
C MET A 23 8.09 4.61 -6.36
N GLY A 24 8.94 4.13 -5.46
CA GLY A 24 9.39 4.89 -4.29
C GLY A 24 10.12 6.18 -4.68
N SER A 25 10.94 6.13 -5.74
CA SER A 25 11.66 7.30 -6.25
C SER A 25 10.70 8.34 -6.82
N PHE A 26 9.70 7.93 -7.60
CA PHE A 26 8.67 8.84 -8.11
C PHE A 26 7.83 9.45 -6.97
N ALA A 27 7.44 8.65 -5.98
CA ALA A 27 6.71 9.14 -4.82
C ALA A 27 7.53 10.20 -4.06
N PHE A 28 8.81 9.91 -3.78
CA PHE A 28 9.69 10.85 -3.08
C PHE A 28 9.98 12.12 -3.89
N ALA A 29 10.22 11.99 -5.20
CA ALA A 29 10.39 13.15 -6.09
C ALA A 29 9.14 14.05 -6.07
N SER A 30 7.94 13.47 -6.03
CA SER A 30 6.70 14.25 -5.92
C SER A 30 6.62 15.07 -4.63
N LEU A 31 7.15 14.56 -3.51
CA LEU A 31 7.19 15.27 -2.23
C LEU A 31 8.16 16.44 -2.26
N ILE A 32 9.33 16.26 -2.90
CA ILE A 32 10.31 17.33 -3.09
C ILE A 32 9.72 18.42 -4.00
N ILE A 33 9.11 18.05 -5.12
CA ILE A 33 8.51 19.01 -6.05
C ILE A 33 7.43 19.83 -5.33
N LYS A 34 6.52 19.18 -4.60
CA LYS A 34 5.48 19.85 -3.81
C LYS A 34 6.08 20.82 -2.79
N TRP A 35 7.10 20.41 -2.05
CA TRP A 35 7.76 21.27 -1.06
C TRP A 35 8.46 22.48 -1.70
N ARG A 36 9.04 22.32 -2.89
CA ARG A 36 9.66 23.45 -3.61
C ARG A 36 8.62 24.46 -4.11
N GLN A 37 7.42 24.00 -4.46
CA GLN A 37 6.31 24.81 -4.97
C GLN A 37 5.43 25.43 -3.87
N GLU A 38 5.46 24.90 -2.64
CA GLU A 38 4.66 25.41 -1.51
C GLU A 38 5.03 26.87 -1.18
N THR A 39 4.01 27.75 -1.10
CA THR A 39 4.16 29.18 -0.78
C THR A 39 3.16 29.55 0.33
N PRO A 40 3.59 29.93 1.55
CA PRO A 40 4.98 29.95 2.05
C PRO A 40 5.57 28.55 2.21
N ARG A 41 6.88 28.42 2.05
CA ARG A 41 7.57 27.12 2.14
C ARG A 41 7.60 26.62 3.59
N ARG A 42 7.18 25.37 3.81
CA ARG A 42 7.26 24.70 5.11
C ARG A 42 8.72 24.57 5.57
N ALA A 43 8.96 24.77 6.87
CA ALA A 43 10.29 24.62 7.47
C ALA A 43 10.87 23.22 7.17
N PRO A 44 12.16 23.11 6.84
CA PRO A 44 12.76 21.86 6.35
C PRO A 44 12.67 20.72 7.37
N LEU A 45 12.77 21.03 8.67
CA LEU A 45 12.67 20.02 9.72
C LEU A 45 11.23 19.49 9.89
N ILE A 46 10.22 20.35 9.78
CA ILE A 46 8.80 19.94 9.79
C ILE A 46 8.51 19.07 8.56
N TRP A 47 9.01 19.49 7.39
CA TRP A 47 8.90 18.71 6.16
C TRP A 47 9.56 17.32 6.28
N LEU A 48 10.72 17.23 6.95
CA LEU A 48 11.39 15.94 7.19
C LEU A 48 10.53 15.02 8.06
N PHE A 49 9.92 15.54 9.15
CA PHE A 49 9.01 14.75 9.98
C PHE A 49 7.76 14.30 9.22
N ASP A 50 7.17 15.16 8.39
CA ASP A 50 6.01 14.81 7.57
C ASP A 50 6.35 13.75 6.52
N THR A 51 7.52 13.88 5.88
CA THR A 51 8.03 12.92 4.90
C THR A 51 8.34 11.58 5.56
N PHE A 52 8.89 11.58 6.77
CA PHE A 52 9.13 10.36 7.55
C PHE A 52 7.83 9.63 7.91
N LYS A 53 6.77 10.35 8.30
CA LYS A 53 5.44 9.75 8.51
C LYS A 53 4.94 9.04 7.26
N GLN A 54 5.13 9.64 6.08
CA GLN A 54 4.72 9.02 4.81
C GLN A 54 5.57 7.79 4.46
N GLY A 55 6.90 7.89 4.57
CA GLY A 55 7.81 6.77 4.28
C GLY A 55 7.60 5.58 5.21
N SER A 56 7.47 5.81 6.52
CA SER A 56 7.15 4.74 7.48
C SER A 56 5.77 4.13 7.25
N GLY A 57 4.78 4.93 6.84
CA GLY A 57 3.47 4.43 6.44
C GLY A 57 3.52 3.51 5.21
N LEU A 58 4.33 3.86 4.19
CA LEU A 58 4.56 3.01 3.02
C LEU A 58 5.19 1.66 3.41
N LEU A 59 6.14 1.66 4.35
CA LEU A 59 6.76 0.42 4.84
C LEU A 59 5.74 -0.47 5.57
N LEU A 60 4.96 0.11 6.49
CA LEU A 60 3.90 -0.62 7.21
C LEU A 60 2.91 -1.26 6.22
N GLN A 61 2.50 -0.48 5.22
CA GLN A 61 1.62 -0.90 4.14
C GLN A 61 2.21 -2.06 3.34
N HIS A 62 3.48 -1.98 2.93
CA HIS A 62 4.17 -3.03 2.18
C HIS A 62 4.20 -4.36 2.96
N PHE A 63 4.66 -4.33 4.22
CA PHE A 63 4.76 -5.54 5.03
C PHE A 63 3.39 -6.16 5.33
N THR A 64 2.38 -5.32 5.57
CA THR A 64 1.01 -5.80 5.84
C THR A 64 0.41 -6.49 4.61
N ASN A 65 0.62 -5.94 3.40
CA ASN A 65 0.17 -6.57 2.16
C ASN A 65 0.95 -7.83 1.83
N LEU A 66 2.26 -7.83 2.05
CA LEU A 66 3.12 -9.00 1.85
C LEU A 66 2.65 -10.15 2.75
N LEU A 67 2.46 -9.88 4.04
CA LEU A 67 1.98 -10.87 5.01
C LEU A 67 0.61 -11.43 4.61
N PHE A 68 -0.34 -10.55 4.27
CA PHE A 68 -1.66 -10.97 3.80
C PHE A 68 -1.57 -11.87 2.56
N SER A 69 -0.68 -11.54 1.62
CA SER A 69 -0.54 -12.29 0.37
C SER A 69 0.11 -13.65 0.55
N ILE A 70 1.07 -13.78 1.46
CA ILE A 70 1.67 -15.06 1.85
C ILE A 70 0.60 -15.95 2.49
N ILE A 71 -0.17 -15.40 3.43
CA ILE A 71 -1.26 -16.12 4.11
C ILE A 71 -2.31 -16.55 3.08
N ALA A 72 -2.81 -15.63 2.25
CA ALA A 72 -3.84 -15.92 1.27
C ALA A 72 -3.37 -16.96 0.23
N GLY A 73 -2.13 -16.89 -0.24
CA GLY A 73 -1.57 -17.86 -1.17
C GLY A 73 -1.47 -19.27 -0.56
N GLN A 74 -1.08 -19.36 0.72
CA GLN A 74 -1.03 -20.64 1.45
C GLN A 74 -2.41 -21.26 1.65
N TYR A 75 -3.43 -20.48 2.05
CA TYR A 75 -4.76 -21.00 2.35
C TYR A 75 -5.63 -21.27 1.11
N LEU A 76 -5.43 -20.52 0.02
CA LEU A 76 -6.28 -20.60 -1.18
C LEU A 76 -5.63 -21.34 -2.35
N HIS A 77 -4.40 -21.86 -2.19
CA HIS A 77 -3.62 -22.51 -3.27
C HIS A 77 -3.54 -21.66 -4.55
N GLN A 78 -3.46 -20.34 -4.40
CA GLN A 78 -3.36 -19.37 -5.49
C GLN A 78 -2.02 -18.62 -5.43
N ASN A 79 -1.62 -18.01 -6.55
CA ASN A 79 -0.35 -17.29 -6.67
C ASN A 79 -0.25 -16.12 -5.68
N SER A 80 0.67 -16.21 -4.71
CA SER A 80 0.90 -15.15 -3.70
C SER A 80 1.26 -13.80 -4.32
N CYS A 81 1.96 -13.78 -5.46
CA CYS A 81 2.24 -12.55 -6.19
C CYS A 81 0.99 -11.87 -6.75
N ALA A 82 0.03 -12.66 -7.25
CA ALA A 82 -1.22 -12.12 -7.77
C ALA A 82 -2.01 -11.45 -6.64
N TRP A 83 -2.07 -12.09 -5.46
CA TRP A 83 -2.62 -11.51 -4.24
C TRP A 83 -1.91 -10.22 -3.83
N TYR A 84 -0.59 -10.19 -3.94
CA TYR A 84 0.20 -9.00 -3.61
C TYR A 84 -0.04 -7.85 -4.58
N MET A 85 -0.04 -8.09 -5.89
CA MET A 85 -0.36 -7.06 -6.89
C MET A 85 -1.79 -6.55 -6.72
N CYS A 86 -2.77 -7.44 -6.57
CA CYS A 86 -4.17 -7.05 -6.39
C CYS A 86 -4.36 -6.21 -5.12
N SER A 87 -3.77 -6.64 -4.00
CA SER A 87 -3.86 -5.88 -2.75
C SER A 87 -3.23 -4.50 -2.88
N HIS A 88 -2.06 -4.40 -3.53
CA HIS A 88 -1.41 -3.12 -3.78
C HIS A 88 -2.26 -2.18 -4.67
N ILE A 89 -2.89 -2.69 -5.72
CA ILE A 89 -3.78 -1.91 -6.61
C ILE A 89 -5.00 -1.41 -5.84
N VAL A 90 -5.68 -2.30 -5.12
CA VAL A 90 -6.87 -1.95 -4.34
C VAL A 90 -6.54 -0.95 -3.24
N ASP A 91 -5.39 -1.08 -2.57
CA ASP A 91 -4.94 -0.11 -1.58
C ASP A 91 -4.66 1.27 -2.18
N SER A 92 -4.08 1.33 -3.37
CA SER A 92 -3.79 2.59 -4.05
C SER A 92 -5.05 3.39 -4.41
N ILE A 93 -6.19 2.71 -4.53
CA ILE A 93 -7.49 3.31 -4.88
C ILE A 93 -8.37 3.43 -3.63
N VAL A 94 -8.83 2.30 -3.11
CA VAL A 94 -9.79 2.22 -2.00
C VAL A 94 -9.09 2.51 -0.68
N GLY A 95 -7.88 1.99 -0.47
CA GLY A 95 -7.12 2.19 0.77
C GLY A 95 -6.80 3.67 1.00
N VAL A 96 -6.28 4.36 -0.02
CA VAL A 96 -6.03 5.81 0.02
C VAL A 96 -7.32 6.59 0.31
N PHE A 97 -8.44 6.22 -0.32
CA PHE A 97 -9.73 6.86 -0.05
C PHE A 97 -10.20 6.65 1.40
N CYS A 98 -10.10 5.43 1.93
CA CYS A 98 -10.41 5.13 3.33
C CYS A 98 -9.52 5.93 4.30
N CYS A 99 -8.20 5.96 4.05
CA CYS A 99 -7.26 6.75 4.84
C CYS A 99 -7.60 8.24 4.80
N TRP A 100 -8.00 8.77 3.65
CA TRP A 100 -8.45 10.15 3.51
C TRP A 100 -9.70 10.44 4.35
N ILE A 101 -10.71 9.57 4.34
CA ILE A 101 -11.92 9.73 5.18
C ILE A 101 -11.56 9.70 6.67
N LEU A 102 -10.82 8.69 7.12
CA LEU A 102 -10.43 8.52 8.52
C LEU A 102 -9.61 9.70 9.02
N HIS A 103 -8.63 10.15 8.22
CA HIS A 103 -7.83 11.31 8.56
C HIS A 103 -8.65 12.60 8.58
N SER A 104 -9.54 12.80 7.60
CA SER A 104 -10.44 13.96 7.56
C SER A 104 -11.37 14.00 8.77
N PHE A 105 -11.90 12.84 9.17
CA PHE A 105 -12.73 12.72 10.36
C PHE A 105 -11.95 13.03 11.64
N LEU A 106 -10.73 12.49 11.77
CA LEU A 106 -9.82 12.81 12.88
C LEU A 106 -9.56 14.32 12.96
N LEU A 107 -9.21 14.96 11.84
CA LEU A 107 -8.94 16.40 11.82
C LEU A 107 -10.17 17.23 12.22
N ARG A 108 -11.38 16.82 11.82
CA ARG A 108 -12.64 17.47 12.25
C ARG A 108 -12.89 17.33 13.76
N ILE A 109 -12.57 16.17 14.35
CA ILE A 109 -12.65 15.97 15.81
C ILE A 109 -11.63 16.87 16.51
N VAL A 110 -10.39 16.88 16.05
CA VAL A 110 -9.32 17.70 16.62
C VAL A 110 -9.69 19.17 16.59
N SER A 111 -10.24 19.68 15.48
CA SER A 111 -10.69 21.08 15.38
C SER A 111 -11.88 21.40 16.28
N LYS A 112 -12.82 20.45 16.47
CA LYS A 112 -14.02 20.68 17.29
C LYS A 112 -13.72 20.73 18.79
N TYR A 113 -12.74 19.97 19.25
CA TYR A 113 -12.41 19.81 20.68
C TYR A 113 -11.07 20.46 21.05
N GLN A 114 -10.68 21.54 20.38
CA GLN A 114 -9.54 22.34 20.83
C GLN A 114 -9.82 22.99 22.21
N PRO A 115 -8.82 23.07 23.11
CA PRO A 115 -7.40 22.73 22.92
C PRO A 115 -7.02 21.28 23.29
N ARG A 116 -7.96 20.43 23.70
CA ARG A 116 -7.67 19.11 24.31
C ARG A 116 -6.83 18.18 23.42
N PHE A 117 -6.99 18.27 22.09
CA PHE A 117 -6.34 17.39 21.12
C PHE A 117 -5.33 18.09 20.20
N ASP A 118 -4.76 19.21 20.63
CA ASP A 118 -3.88 20.03 19.78
C ASP A 118 -2.64 19.25 19.28
N ARG A 119 -2.13 18.31 20.08
CA ARG A 119 -0.99 17.43 19.71
C ARG A 119 -1.26 16.50 18.51
N LEU A 120 -2.52 16.24 18.18
CA LEU A 120 -2.92 15.40 17.04
C LEU A 120 -3.02 16.18 15.73
N ARG A 121 -2.83 17.51 15.76
CA ARG A 121 -2.88 18.36 14.58
C ARG A 121 -1.68 18.08 13.67
N SER A 122 -1.95 17.49 12.52
CA SER A 122 -0.90 17.10 11.57
C SER A 122 -0.09 18.31 11.11
N GLY A 123 1.24 18.21 11.19
CA GLY A 123 2.18 19.25 10.75
C GLY A 123 2.54 20.27 11.83
N GLU A 124 1.92 20.19 13.01
CA GLU A 124 2.24 21.04 14.17
C GLU A 124 2.94 20.20 15.24
N TYR A 125 4.20 20.53 15.54
CA TYR A 125 5.02 19.77 16.50
C TYR A 125 5.34 20.55 17.80
N GLY A 126 4.85 21.78 17.91
CA GLY A 126 5.15 22.70 19.01
C GLY A 126 6.40 23.57 18.77
N ASP A 127 6.55 24.59 19.62
CA ASP A 127 7.71 25.50 19.65
C ASP A 127 8.29 25.53 21.09
N PRO A 128 9.44 24.89 21.36
CA PRO A 128 10.29 24.13 20.45
C PRO A 128 9.69 22.78 20.02
N ILE A 129 10.23 22.20 18.96
CA ILE A 129 9.75 20.93 18.37
C ILE A 129 9.77 19.80 19.41
N SER A 130 8.60 19.21 19.66
CA SER A 130 8.44 18.08 20.55
C SER A 130 8.43 16.76 19.79
N LEU A 131 9.47 15.94 20.00
CA LEU A 131 9.52 14.56 19.46
C LEU A 131 8.37 13.68 19.96
N PHE A 132 7.89 13.94 21.18
CA PHE A 132 6.75 13.20 21.73
C PHE A 132 5.47 13.45 20.93
N THR A 133 5.20 14.71 20.55
CA THR A 133 4.08 15.06 19.66
C THR A 133 4.23 14.39 18.31
N PHE A 134 5.44 14.36 17.75
CA PHE A 134 5.72 13.64 16.51
C PHE A 134 5.40 12.14 16.62
N PHE A 135 5.82 11.46 17.69
CA PHE A 135 5.51 10.04 17.90
C PHE A 135 4.02 9.78 18.07
N ILE A 136 3.28 10.68 18.74
CA ILE A 136 1.81 10.59 18.82
C ILE A 136 1.19 10.66 17.42
N GLN A 137 1.59 11.63 16.59
CA GLN A 137 1.08 11.76 15.23
C GLN A 137 1.48 10.58 14.33
N LEU A 138 2.70 10.07 14.48
CA LEU A 138 3.19 8.90 13.76
C LEU A 138 2.36 7.65 14.08
N ASN A 139 2.16 7.35 15.37
CA ASN A 139 1.35 6.20 15.79
C ASN A 139 -0.12 6.35 15.38
N THR A 140 -0.64 7.58 15.41
CA THR A 140 -2.00 7.87 14.91
C THR A 140 -2.11 7.58 13.42
N TRP A 141 -1.10 7.96 12.63
CA TRP A 141 -1.06 7.67 11.20
C TRP A 141 -0.99 6.17 10.90
N TRP A 142 -0.13 5.43 11.63
CA TRP A 142 -0.08 3.97 11.53
C TRP A 142 -1.42 3.32 11.88
N THR A 143 -2.10 3.82 12.90
CA THR A 143 -3.44 3.34 13.28
C THR A 143 -4.44 3.56 12.14
N ILE A 144 -4.43 4.73 11.49
CA ILE A 144 -5.30 5.00 10.33
C ILE A 144 -5.03 4.02 9.19
N ILE A 145 -3.75 3.78 8.86
CA ILE A 145 -3.38 2.81 7.82
C ILE A 145 -3.88 1.41 8.19
N SER A 146 -3.64 0.95 9.43
CA SER A 146 -4.10 -0.35 9.89
C SER A 146 -5.63 -0.48 9.90
N LEU A 147 -6.36 0.57 10.27
CA LEU A 147 -7.82 0.59 10.22
C LEU A 147 -8.35 0.47 8.79
N SER A 148 -7.67 1.05 7.79
CA SER A 148 -8.06 0.88 6.39
C SER A 148 -8.09 -0.61 5.98
N LYS A 149 -7.20 -1.43 6.55
CA LYS A 149 -7.11 -2.88 6.25
C LYS A 149 -8.34 -3.67 6.67
N ILE A 150 -9.06 -3.20 7.68
CA ILE A 150 -10.32 -3.82 8.12
C ILE A 150 -11.36 -3.74 7.01
N VAL A 151 -11.28 -2.76 6.11
CA VAL A 151 -12.12 -2.67 4.91
C VAL A 151 -11.50 -3.43 3.74
N ILE A 152 -10.21 -3.23 3.49
CA ILE A 152 -9.53 -3.73 2.29
C ILE A 152 -9.44 -5.26 2.26
N PHE A 153 -9.05 -5.91 3.37
CA PHE A 153 -8.85 -7.36 3.36
C PHE A 153 -10.15 -8.15 3.17
N PRO A 154 -11.27 -7.83 3.84
CA PRO A 154 -12.55 -8.46 3.55
C PRO A 154 -13.04 -8.17 2.12
N LEU A 155 -12.85 -6.94 1.62
CA LEU A 155 -13.20 -6.58 0.25
C LEU A 155 -12.45 -7.46 -0.76
N LEU A 156 -11.14 -7.61 -0.60
CA LEU A 156 -10.31 -8.48 -1.43
C LEU A 156 -10.74 -9.95 -1.32
N TRP A 157 -11.10 -10.42 -0.12
CA TRP A 157 -11.55 -11.80 0.07
C TRP A 157 -12.86 -12.10 -0.67
N VAL A 158 -13.84 -11.19 -0.57
CA VAL A 158 -15.16 -11.34 -1.19
C VAL A 158 -15.10 -11.16 -2.70
N LEU A 159 -14.37 -10.15 -3.17
CA LEU A 159 -14.25 -9.81 -4.60
C LEU A 159 -13.09 -10.52 -5.29
N ARG A 160 -12.48 -11.54 -4.68
CA ARG A 160 -11.31 -12.22 -5.25
C ARG A 160 -11.57 -12.71 -6.68
N THR A 161 -12.66 -13.43 -6.91
CA THR A 161 -12.97 -14.04 -8.21
C THR A 161 -13.08 -13.00 -9.34
N PRO A 162 -13.90 -11.94 -9.23
CA PRO A 162 -13.96 -10.93 -10.27
C PRO A 162 -12.66 -10.12 -10.41
N ILE A 163 -11.94 -9.86 -9.32
CA ILE A 163 -10.65 -9.14 -9.36
C ILE A 163 -9.60 -9.94 -10.13
N PHE A 164 -9.43 -11.22 -9.81
CA PHE A 164 -8.45 -12.08 -10.49
C PHE A 164 -8.81 -12.27 -11.96
N TYR A 165 -10.08 -12.51 -12.28
CA TYR A 165 -10.54 -12.60 -13.67
C TYR A 165 -10.21 -11.34 -14.48
N PHE A 166 -10.47 -10.15 -13.92
CA PHE A 166 -10.13 -8.90 -14.57
C PHE A 166 -8.62 -8.69 -14.74
N MET A 167 -7.83 -9.08 -13.74
CA MET A 167 -6.37 -9.03 -13.81
C MET A 167 -5.83 -9.97 -14.90
N ASP A 168 -6.35 -11.18 -15.00
CA ASP A 168 -5.94 -12.15 -16.03
C ASP A 168 -6.22 -11.61 -17.43
N ILE A 169 -7.35 -10.94 -17.67
CA ILE A 169 -7.64 -10.28 -18.96
C ILE A 169 -6.59 -9.21 -19.28
N ILE A 170 -6.25 -8.36 -18.31
CA ILE A 170 -5.25 -7.30 -18.50
C ILE A 170 -3.88 -7.91 -18.80
N LEU A 171 -3.49 -8.92 -18.04
CA LEU A 171 -2.18 -9.54 -18.13
C LEU A 171 -2.03 -10.35 -19.43
N GLN A 172 -3.06 -11.10 -19.83
CA GLN A 172 -3.09 -11.78 -21.14
C GLN A 172 -2.97 -10.79 -22.30
N ARG A 173 -3.50 -9.57 -22.14
CA ARG A 173 -3.35 -8.52 -23.16
C ARG A 173 -1.93 -7.95 -23.22
N LEU A 174 -1.19 -7.99 -22.12
CA LEU A 174 0.21 -7.61 -22.03
C LEU A 174 1.16 -8.76 -22.47
N GLU A 175 0.72 -10.01 -22.36
CA GLU A 175 1.41 -11.24 -22.81
C GLU A 175 1.44 -11.43 -24.34
N SER A 176 1.09 -10.43 -25.16
CA SER A 176 1.45 -10.47 -26.59
C SER A 176 2.97 -10.54 -26.84
N HIS A 177 3.78 -10.52 -25.77
CA HIS A 177 5.18 -10.88 -25.73
C HIS A 177 5.38 -12.11 -24.81
N PRO A 178 5.77 -13.28 -25.35
CA PRO A 178 5.72 -14.59 -24.66
C PRO A 178 6.73 -14.82 -23.53
N ASN A 179 7.38 -13.76 -23.00
CA ASN A 179 8.46 -13.85 -22.02
C ASN A 179 8.14 -13.12 -20.69
N ILE A 180 6.87 -12.82 -20.40
CA ILE A 180 6.49 -12.07 -19.20
C ILE A 180 5.28 -12.73 -18.53
N ILE A 181 5.56 -13.71 -17.67
CA ILE A 181 4.73 -14.16 -16.54
C ILE A 181 3.43 -14.87 -16.93
N LYS A 182 3.49 -16.19 -17.05
CA LYS A 182 2.30 -17.06 -17.10
C LYS A 182 1.57 -17.03 -15.75
N TYR A 183 0.53 -16.21 -15.64
CA TYR A 183 -0.42 -16.30 -14.53
C TYR A 183 -1.25 -17.57 -14.66
N THR A 184 -1.13 -18.46 -13.68
CA THR A 184 -1.60 -19.84 -13.73
C THR A 184 -3.13 -19.96 -13.84
N ASP A 185 -3.55 -20.57 -14.94
CA ASP A 185 -4.78 -21.33 -15.23
C ASP A 185 -5.86 -21.42 -14.13
N PHE A 186 -6.82 -20.49 -14.17
CA PHE A 186 -8.07 -20.49 -13.38
C PHE A 186 -8.89 -21.79 -13.54
N ASN A 187 -8.71 -22.56 -14.61
CA ASN A 187 -9.49 -23.76 -14.91
C ASN A 187 -9.18 -24.96 -13.99
N ARG A 188 -8.11 -24.93 -13.19
CA ARG A 188 -7.80 -26.02 -12.26
C ARG A 188 -8.69 -26.03 -11.01
N VAL A 189 -9.25 -24.88 -10.61
CA VAL A 189 -10.10 -24.78 -9.39
C VAL A 189 -11.50 -25.36 -9.63
N GLU A 190 -12.08 -25.22 -10.82
CA GLU A 190 -13.40 -25.81 -11.13
C GLU A 190 -13.37 -27.35 -11.14
N SER A 191 -12.23 -27.97 -11.46
CA SER A 191 -12.14 -29.45 -11.50
C SER A 191 -12.04 -30.13 -10.12
N ASN A 192 -11.77 -29.37 -9.05
CA ASN A 192 -11.67 -29.91 -7.67
C ASN A 192 -12.89 -29.57 -6.79
N ILE A 193 -13.83 -28.76 -7.28
CA ILE A 193 -15.12 -28.54 -6.60
C ILE A 193 -16.21 -29.47 -7.19
N GLY A 194 -15.92 -30.13 -8.31
CA GLY A 194 -16.77 -31.13 -8.97
C GLY A 194 -16.40 -32.60 -8.69
N LYS A 195 -15.62 -32.91 -7.66
CA LYS A 195 -15.33 -34.28 -7.21
C LYS A 195 -15.55 -34.44 -5.72
#